data_AF-A0A8S1J3Y0-F1
#
_entry.id   AF-A0A8S1J3Y0-F1
#
_cell.length_a   1.000
_cell.length_b   1.000
_cell.length_c   1.000
_cell.angle_alpha   90.00
_cell.angle_beta   90.00
_cell.angle_gamma   90.00
#
_symmetry.space_group_name_H-M   'P 1'
#
loop_
_entity.id
_entity.type
_entity.pdbx_description
1 polymer ?
#
loop_
_entity_poly.entity_id
_entity_poly.type
_entity_poly.pdbx_seq_one_letter_code
_entity_poly.pdbx_strand_id
1 'polypeptide(L)'
;MPSVPMPRPASTLPGKFSGDGVRGGEGRAVDDALWTKPIVDLSKLKNSSLRRYVKLYHVRGVWLCSGKDELCRVVTAHFAQMPVDERSVILRLRERLRANRKRPGKQ
;
A
#
# COMPACT_ATOMS: atom_id res chain seq x y z
N MET A 1 32.83 48.95 -13.19
CA MET A 1 33.48 48.71 -14.50
C MET A 1 34.92 49.18 -14.34
N PRO A 2 35.94 48.30 -14.38
CA PRO A 2 36.39 47.65 -15.62
C PRO A 2 36.65 46.13 -15.45
N SER A 3 36.23 45.29 -16.40
CA SER A 3 36.95 44.82 -17.60
C SER A 3 37.78 43.56 -17.37
N VAL A 4 37.38 42.53 -18.13
CA VAL A 4 37.80 41.14 -18.20
C VAL A 4 39.30 40.98 -18.56
N PRO A 5 39.91 39.83 -18.22
CA PRO A 5 40.56 39.06 -19.27
C PRO A 5 40.28 37.54 -19.21
N MET A 6 39.81 36.99 -20.32
CA MET A 6 40.21 35.65 -20.82
C MET A 6 41.31 35.92 -21.89
N PRO A 7 42.12 34.96 -22.43
CA PRO A 7 41.79 33.53 -22.64
C PRO A 7 42.96 32.48 -22.79
N ARG A 8 42.54 31.21 -22.99
CA ARG A 8 43.11 30.05 -23.77
C ARG A 8 44.26 29.17 -23.18
N PRO A 9 44.63 28.04 -23.83
CA PRO A 9 43.93 26.76 -23.80
C PRO A 9 44.87 25.56 -23.52
N ALA A 10 44.36 24.42 -23.07
CA ALA A 10 45.09 23.15 -23.19
C ALA A 10 44.13 22.05 -23.66
N SER A 11 44.21 21.82 -24.97
CA SER A 11 43.71 20.67 -25.71
C SER A 11 44.20 19.34 -25.11
N THR A 12 43.28 18.40 -24.87
CA THR A 12 43.52 16.96 -25.07
C THR A 12 42.22 16.30 -25.50
N LEU A 13 42.34 15.48 -26.54
CA LEU A 13 41.32 14.96 -27.44
C LEU A 13 40.46 13.83 -26.84
N PRO A 14 39.35 13.45 -27.52
CA PRO A 14 38.26 12.65 -26.97
C PRO A 14 38.53 11.14 -27.04
N GLY A 15 38.28 10.45 -25.92
CA GLY A 15 38.15 8.99 -25.88
C GLY A 15 36.78 8.56 -26.42
N LYS A 16 36.74 8.22 -27.71
CA LYS A 16 35.69 7.40 -28.34
C LYS A 16 35.66 6.04 -27.65
N PHE A 17 34.56 5.70 -26.97
CA PHE A 17 34.21 4.31 -26.71
C PHE A 17 32.93 4.01 -27.49
N SER A 18 33.12 3.48 -28.69
CA SER A 18 32.06 2.83 -29.47
C SER A 18 31.74 1.50 -28.80
N GLY A 19 30.50 1.35 -28.36
CA GLY A 19 29.94 0.11 -27.85
C GLY A 19 28.51 -0.05 -28.34
N ASP A 20 28.35 -0.17 -29.66
CA ASP A 20 27.13 -0.69 -30.28
C ASP A 20 26.97 -2.17 -29.90
N GLY A 21 26.07 -2.42 -28.96
CA GLY A 21 25.67 -3.75 -28.52
C GLY A 21 24.15 -3.87 -28.56
N VAL A 22 23.59 -3.97 -29.77
CA VAL A 22 22.22 -4.42 -30.00
C VAL A 22 22.07 -5.85 -29.51
N ARG A 23 21.28 -6.05 -28.44
CA ARG A 23 20.54 -7.28 -28.18
C ARG A 23 19.37 -6.89 -27.27
N GLY A 24 18.18 -6.66 -27.81
CA GLY A 24 17.38 -7.77 -28.30
C GLY A 24 16.84 -8.52 -27.08
N GLY A 25 15.88 -7.91 -26.41
CA GLY A 25 15.29 -8.39 -25.17
C GLY A 25 13.94 -7.73 -24.97
N GLU A 26 13.04 -7.90 -25.93
CA GLU A 26 11.60 -7.85 -25.68
C GLU A 26 11.30 -8.86 -24.56
N GLY A 27 11.36 -8.41 -23.32
CA GLY A 27 10.73 -9.07 -22.19
C GLY A 27 9.23 -8.92 -22.35
N ARG A 28 8.64 -9.69 -23.28
CA ARG A 28 7.23 -10.04 -23.24
C ARG A 28 6.98 -10.84 -21.95
N ALA A 29 6.78 -10.13 -20.84
CA ALA A 29 6.05 -10.65 -19.70
C ALA A 29 4.56 -10.41 -19.93
N VAL A 30 4.04 -11.02 -21.00
CA VAL A 30 2.61 -11.30 -21.09
C VAL A 30 2.41 -12.67 -20.44
N ASP A 31 1.49 -12.69 -19.49
CA ASP A 31 0.85 -13.87 -18.87
C ASP A 31 1.43 -14.45 -17.56
N ASP A 32 1.41 -13.64 -16.51
CA ASP A 32 1.05 -14.09 -15.14
C ASP A 32 0.15 -13.06 -14.40
N ALA A 33 -0.42 -12.10 -15.15
CA ALA A 33 -1.06 -10.88 -14.62
C ALA A 33 -2.60 -10.91 -14.59
N LEU A 34 -3.23 -12.10 -14.58
CA LEU A 34 -4.70 -12.22 -14.46
C LEU A 34 -5.18 -12.76 -13.12
N TRP A 35 -4.28 -12.97 -12.16
CA TRP A 35 -4.68 -13.10 -10.77
C TRP A 35 -4.89 -11.69 -10.21
N THR A 36 -6.05 -11.11 -10.54
CA THR A 36 -6.49 -9.84 -9.95
C THR A 36 -6.43 -10.00 -8.43
N LYS A 37 -5.49 -9.29 -7.79
CA LYS A 37 -5.31 -9.35 -6.34
C LYS A 37 -6.68 -9.15 -5.68
N PRO A 38 -7.15 -10.07 -4.82
CA PRO A 38 -8.48 -9.97 -4.25
C PRO A 38 -8.61 -8.65 -3.48
N ILE A 39 -9.52 -7.79 -3.93
CA ILE A 39 -9.77 -6.48 -3.31
C ILE A 39 -10.84 -6.67 -2.23
N VAL A 40 -10.56 -6.20 -1.02
CA VAL A 40 -11.53 -6.17 0.07
C VAL A 40 -12.43 -4.95 -0.11
N ASP A 41 -13.71 -5.21 -0.37
CA ASP A 41 -14.73 -4.16 -0.49
C ASP A 41 -15.31 -3.77 0.87
N LEU A 42 -14.84 -2.66 1.42
CA LEU A 42 -15.29 -2.13 2.71
C LEU A 42 -16.65 -1.41 2.65
N SER A 43 -17.16 -1.11 1.45
CA SER A 43 -18.48 -0.47 1.28
C SER A 43 -19.64 -1.40 1.69
N LYS A 44 -19.40 -2.71 1.65
CA LYS A 44 -20.33 -3.76 2.08
C LYS A 44 -20.47 -3.86 3.60
N LEU A 45 -19.55 -3.26 4.37
CA LEU A 45 -19.68 -3.25 5.83
C LEU A 45 -20.79 -2.29 6.28
N LYS A 46 -21.47 -2.65 7.37
CA LYS A 46 -22.42 -1.78 8.05
C LYS A 46 -21.69 -0.55 8.61
N ASN A 47 -22.35 0.60 8.62
CA ASN A 47 -21.81 1.85 9.17
C ASN A 47 -21.38 1.68 10.65
N SER A 48 -22.13 0.90 11.43
CA SER A 48 -21.77 0.54 12.81
C SER A 48 -20.46 -0.24 12.92
N SER A 49 -20.14 -1.12 11.97
CA SER A 49 -18.87 -1.86 11.94
C SER A 49 -17.70 -0.93 11.62
N LEU A 50 -17.88 -0.01 10.67
CA LEU A 50 -16.87 1.00 10.32
C LEU A 50 -16.59 1.94 11.50
N ARG A 51 -17.64 2.41 12.18
CA ARG A 51 -17.51 3.23 13.40
C ARG A 51 -16.85 2.47 14.55
N ARG A 52 -17.18 1.19 14.73
CA ARG A 52 -16.52 0.33 15.72
C ARG A 52 -15.03 0.19 15.41
N TYR A 53 -14.66 0.04 14.13
CA TYR A 53 -13.26 -0.01 13.71
C TYR A 53 -12.53 1.29 14.06
N VAL A 54 -13.09 2.45 13.67
CA VAL A 54 -12.52 3.77 13.98
C VAL A 54 -12.31 3.96 15.48
N LYS A 55 -13.29 3.55 16.30
CA LYS A 55 -13.19 3.63 17.77
C LYS A 55 -12.12 2.69 18.34
N LEU A 56 -12.01 1.46 17.81
CA LEU A 56 -11.07 0.46 18.32
C LEU A 56 -9.62 0.82 18.02
N TYR A 57 -9.36 1.37 16.82
CA TYR A 57 -8.02 1.71 16.36
C TYR A 57 -7.69 3.20 16.50
N HIS A 58 -8.58 4.00 17.11
CA HIS A 58 -8.43 5.45 17.27
C HIS A 58 -8.00 6.17 15.97
N VAL A 59 -8.65 5.81 14.86
CA VAL A 59 -8.31 6.33 13.53
C VAL A 59 -8.60 7.84 13.50
N ARG A 60 -7.56 8.63 13.21
CA ARG A 60 -7.63 10.10 13.18
C ARG A 60 -8.34 10.59 11.91
N GLY A 61 -8.91 11.80 11.99
CA GLY A 61 -9.52 12.47 10.84
C GLY A 61 -10.98 12.07 10.55
N VAL A 62 -11.62 11.31 11.44
CA VAL A 62 -13.05 10.98 11.33
C VAL A 62 -13.84 11.81 12.34
N TRP A 63 -14.81 12.58 11.85
CA TRP A 63 -15.72 13.34 12.70
C TRP A 63 -16.94 12.48 13.10
N LEU A 64 -17.57 12.80 14.23
CA LEU A 64 -18.73 12.06 14.75
C LEU A 64 -19.88 11.97 13.73
N CYS A 65 -19.99 12.95 12.84
CA CYS A 65 -21.01 13.04 11.80
C CYS A 65 -20.55 12.53 10.42
N SER A 66 -19.37 11.90 10.31
CA SER A 66 -18.85 11.43 9.02
C SER A 66 -19.80 10.46 8.32
N GLY A 67 -19.98 10.69 7.03
CA GLY A 67 -20.81 9.87 6.16
C GLY A 67 -20.21 8.47 5.94
N LYS A 68 -21.03 7.55 5.41
CA LYS A 68 -20.58 6.16 5.17
C LYS A 68 -19.37 6.11 4.22
N ASP A 69 -19.38 6.91 3.17
CA ASP A 69 -18.30 6.92 2.17
C ASP A 69 -16.99 7.46 2.73
N GLU A 70 -17.07 8.48 3.57
CA GLU A 70 -15.92 9.04 4.27
C GLU A 70 -15.31 8.02 5.25
N LEU A 71 -16.17 7.34 6.02
CA LEU A 71 -15.74 6.25 6.89
C LEU A 71 -15.07 5.13 6.10
N CYS A 72 -15.62 4.73 4.96
CA CYS A 72 -15.01 3.72 4.09
C CYS A 72 -13.61 4.16 3.63
N ARG A 73 -13.46 5.39 3.12
CA ARG A 73 -12.16 5.89 2.63
C ARG A 73 -11.10 5.89 3.72
N VAL A 74 -11.43 6.43 4.90
CA VAL A 74 -10.48 6.53 6.01
C VAL A 74 -10.13 5.15 6.57
N VAL A 75 -11.12 4.27 6.72
CA VAL A 75 -10.88 2.89 7.18
C VAL A 75 -10.05 2.11 6.16
N THR A 76 -10.29 2.26 4.86
CA THR A 76 -9.48 1.61 3.81
C THR A 76 -8.03 2.06 3.87
N ALA A 77 -7.78 3.37 3.96
CA ALA A 77 -6.43 3.92 4.03
C ALA A 77 -5.68 3.41 5.27
N HIS A 78 -6.35 3.39 6.43
CA HIS A 78 -5.76 2.88 7.66
C HIS A 78 -5.54 1.36 7.60
N PHE A 79 -6.53 0.60 7.11
CA PHE A 79 -6.47 -0.86 7.01
C PHE A 79 -5.30 -1.33 6.14
N ALA A 80 -5.02 -0.63 5.05
CA ALA A 80 -3.90 -0.94 4.16
C ALA A 80 -2.51 -0.75 4.81
N GLN A 81 -2.42 0.05 5.88
CA GLN A 81 -1.17 0.36 6.59
C GLN A 81 -1.02 -0.41 7.90
N MET A 82 -2.02 -1.19 8.29
CA MET A 82 -2.01 -1.88 9.57
C MET A 82 -0.92 -2.97 9.59
N PRO A 83 0.01 -2.94 10.56
CA PRO A 83 0.96 -4.02 10.73
C PRO A 83 0.22 -5.28 11.21
N VAL A 84 0.52 -6.41 10.58
CA VAL A 84 -0.07 -7.70 10.92
C VAL A 84 1.05 -8.71 11.15
N ASP A 85 1.06 -9.32 12.34
CA ASP A 85 1.87 -10.50 12.61
C ASP A 85 1.04 -11.77 12.39
N GLU A 86 1.44 -12.56 11.40
CA GLU A 86 0.70 -13.74 10.96
C GLU A 86 0.49 -14.74 12.11
N ARG A 87 1.55 -15.01 12.88
CA ARG A 87 1.50 -15.98 13.98
C ARG A 87 0.49 -15.54 15.05
N SER A 88 0.53 -14.28 15.45
CA SER A 88 -0.42 -13.71 16.41
C SER A 88 -1.85 -13.75 15.90
N VAL A 89 -2.08 -13.46 14.62
CA VAL A 89 -3.42 -13.53 14.02
C VAL A 89 -3.97 -14.95 14.03
N ILE A 90 -3.20 -15.93 13.59
CA ILE A 90 -3.64 -17.33 13.53
C ILE A 90 -3.96 -17.86 14.93
N LEU A 91 -3.10 -17.59 15.92
CA LEU A 91 -3.33 -18.03 17.30
C LEU A 91 -4.60 -17.40 17.87
N ARG A 92 -4.75 -16.07 17.74
CA ARG A 92 -5.90 -15.34 18.27
C ARG A 92 -7.21 -15.73 17.57
N LEU A 93 -7.16 -16.00 16.27
CA LEU A 93 -8.31 -16.49 15.51
C LEU A 93 -8.72 -17.90 15.99
N ARG A 94 -7.77 -18.83 16.12
CA ARG A 94 -8.02 -20.19 16.61
C ARG A 94 -8.64 -20.19 18.01
N GLU A 95 -8.11 -19.38 18.92
CA GLU A 95 -8.65 -19.23 20.27
C GLU A 95 -10.09 -18.71 20.26
N ARG A 96 -10.37 -17.66 19.49
CA ARG A 96 -11.73 -17.09 19.39
C ARG A 96 -12.73 -18.06 18.79
N LEU A 97 -12.35 -18.79 17.74
CA LEU A 97 -13.21 -19.81 17.14
C LEU A 97 -13.52 -20.94 18.12
N ARG A 98 -12.51 -21.40 18.89
CA ARG A 98 -12.72 -22.40 19.96
C ARG A 98 -13.63 -21.88 21.07
N ALA A 99 -13.47 -20.62 21.49
CA ALA A 99 -14.30 -20.01 22.52
C ALA A 99 -15.77 -19.85 22.07
N ASN A 100 -15.99 -19.43 20.81
CA ASN A 100 -17.34 -19.30 20.26
C ASN A 100 -18.05 -20.65 20.11
N ARG A 101 -17.33 -21.74 19.80
CA ARG A 101 -17.91 -23.10 19.76
C ARG A 101 -18.39 -23.59 21.12
N LYS A 102 -17.85 -23.07 22.24
CA LYS A 102 -18.26 -23.44 23.60
C LYS A 102 -19.46 -22.63 24.11
N ARG A 103 -19.92 -21.62 23.37
CA ARG A 103 -21.10 -20.82 23.70
C ARG A 103 -22.11 -20.86 22.54
N PRO A 104 -22.71 -22.04 22.23
CA PRO A 104 -23.90 -22.04 21.40
C PRO A 104 -24.97 -21.21 22.13
N GLY A 105 -25.60 -20.28 21.42
CA GLY A 105 -26.37 -19.19 22.01
C GLY A 105 -27.43 -19.64 23.03
N LYS A 106 -27.48 -18.93 24.16
CA LYS A 106 -28.79 -18.62 24.77
C LYS A 106 -29.46 -17.63 23.81
N GLN A 107 -30.35 -18.14 22.97
CA GLN A 107 -31.46 -17.35 22.44
C GLN A 107 -32.54 -17.28 23.52
#